data_AF-A0A673G7I7-F1
#
_entry.id   AF-A0A673G7I7-F1
#
_cell.length_a   1.000
_cell.length_b   1.000
_cell.length_c   1.000
_cell.angle_alpha   90.00
_cell.angle_beta   90.00
_cell.angle_gamma   90.00
#
_symmetry.space_group_name_H-M   'P 1'
#
loop_
_entity.id
_entity.type
_entity.pdbx_description
1 polymer ?
#
loop_
_entity_poly.entity_id
_entity_poly.type
_entity_poly.pdbx_seq_one_letter_code
_entity_poly.pdbx_strand_id
1 'polypeptide(L)'
;YPSCSDGEGRGEGQHCADKLCFNTFFHNEDMQEITKHFVVCHVDAPGQHIGAPQMPQGYQYPTMDQLAGMLPSVVQHFGFKSIVGIGVGAGAYILAKFALIFPDLVEGLVLLNIDPNGKGWIDWAATKLSGLTSTLPDTVLAHLFSQEELMSNTEVVQTYRQQINNTINQFNLQLFWNMYNSRRDLEMNRSGSVLNAKTLRCPVMLVVGDNAPAEEGVVECNSKLDPTNTTFLKMADSGGMPQITQPGKLTEAFKYFLQGMGYIAYMKDRRMSGGPVPSASMTRLARSRTASLTSAGSVDGSRNRACTHSDSSEAVGQVSHTMEVSC
;
A
#
# COMPACT_ATOMS: atom_id res chain seq x y z
N TYR A 1 -11.16 -15.72 -0.20
CA TYR A 1 -11.95 -16.06 1.00
C TYR A 1 -11.40 -15.20 2.10
N PRO A 2 -12.17 -14.28 2.69
CA PRO A 2 -11.63 -13.43 3.73
C PRO A 2 -11.45 -14.23 5.03
N SER A 3 -10.35 -14.01 5.73
CA SER A 3 -10.11 -14.57 7.06
C SER A 3 -9.74 -13.45 8.03
N CYS A 4 -10.25 -13.51 9.25
CA CYS A 4 -9.90 -12.56 10.30
C CYS A 4 -9.09 -13.27 11.39
N SER A 5 -8.09 -12.56 11.91
CA SER A 5 -7.35 -12.96 13.10
C SER A 5 -7.47 -11.87 14.16
N ASP A 6 -7.87 -12.23 15.38
CA ASP A 6 -7.79 -11.34 16.53
C ASP A 6 -6.32 -11.25 17.01
N GLY A 7 -5.89 -10.06 17.45
CA GLY A 7 -4.52 -9.73 17.86
C GLY A 7 -3.88 -10.58 18.99
N GLU A 8 -4.56 -11.62 19.46
CA GLU A 8 -4.05 -12.62 20.42
C GLU A 8 -3.58 -13.93 19.75
N GLY A 9 -3.59 -14.05 18.42
CA GLY A 9 -3.06 -15.23 17.72
C GLY A 9 -3.85 -16.53 17.97
N ARG A 10 -5.09 -16.44 18.47
CA ARG A 10 -5.97 -17.59 18.74
C ARG A 10 -7.01 -17.81 17.64
N GLY A 11 -6.56 -17.86 16.40
CA GLY A 11 -7.34 -18.36 15.27
C GLY A 11 -6.68 -19.60 14.68
N GLU A 12 -7.07 -20.80 15.14
CA GLU A 12 -6.69 -22.04 14.46
C GLU A 12 -7.46 -22.17 13.14
N GLY A 13 -6.73 -22.27 12.04
CA GLY A 13 -7.19 -23.05 10.87
C GLY A 13 -7.81 -22.29 9.69
N GLN A 14 -7.03 -21.47 8.98
CA GLN A 14 -7.16 -21.36 7.52
C GLN A 14 -5.84 -20.90 6.88
N HIS A 15 -5.37 -21.64 5.87
CA HIS A 15 -4.13 -21.36 5.16
C HIS A 15 -4.43 -20.37 4.01
N CYS A 16 -4.23 -19.08 4.26
CA CYS A 16 -4.39 -18.02 3.25
C CYS A 16 -3.12 -17.81 2.42
N ALA A 17 -3.25 -17.38 1.15
CA ALA A 17 -2.12 -17.02 0.30
C ALA A 17 -1.61 -15.60 0.56
N ASP A 18 -2.38 -14.74 1.23
CA ASP A 18 -1.92 -13.50 1.85
C ASP A 18 -0.75 -13.72 2.83
N LYS A 19 -0.57 -14.97 3.30
CA LYS A 19 0.63 -15.37 4.05
C LYS A 19 1.92 -15.15 3.26
N LEU A 20 1.88 -15.13 1.93
CA LEU A 20 3.06 -14.86 1.12
C LEU A 20 3.40 -13.36 1.13
N CYS A 21 2.38 -12.52 1.03
CA CYS A 21 2.54 -11.07 0.83
C CYS A 21 2.79 -10.30 2.13
N PHE A 22 2.08 -10.64 3.21
CA PHE A 22 2.04 -9.81 4.43
C PHE A 22 2.44 -10.52 5.71
N ASN A 23 2.66 -11.84 5.70
CA ASN A 23 2.96 -12.58 6.94
C ASN A 23 4.20 -12.05 7.65
N THR A 24 5.30 -11.83 6.93
CA THR A 24 6.53 -11.24 7.48
C THR A 24 6.30 -9.88 8.12
N PHE A 25 5.43 -9.06 7.52
CA PHE A 25 5.09 -7.74 8.01
C PHE A 25 4.26 -7.81 9.30
N PHE A 26 3.15 -8.54 9.31
CA PHE A 26 2.28 -8.65 10.50
C PHE A 26 2.87 -9.49 11.65
N HIS A 27 3.87 -10.34 11.38
CA HIS A 27 4.61 -11.05 12.42
C HIS A 27 5.83 -10.28 12.94
N ASN A 28 6.13 -9.09 12.41
CA ASN A 28 7.16 -8.23 12.98
C ASN A 28 6.75 -7.80 14.40
N GLU A 29 7.69 -7.83 15.35
CA GLU A 29 7.42 -7.53 16.76
C GLU A 29 6.78 -6.16 16.97
N ASP A 30 7.24 -5.13 16.26
CA ASP A 30 6.67 -3.78 16.36
C ASP A 30 5.24 -3.74 15.79
N MET A 31 4.95 -4.58 14.77
CA MET A 31 3.65 -4.60 14.11
C MET A 31 2.62 -5.33 14.98
N GLN A 32 3.06 -6.33 15.74
CA GLN A 32 2.22 -7.01 16.73
C GLN A 32 1.75 -6.07 17.85
N GLU A 33 2.53 -5.04 18.17
CA GLU A 33 2.08 -4.01 19.11
C GLU A 33 0.94 -3.17 18.51
N ILE A 34 0.98 -2.87 17.20
CA ILE A 34 -0.09 -2.17 16.50
C ILE A 34 -1.34 -3.05 16.42
N THR A 35 -1.22 -4.31 15.98
CA THR A 35 -2.37 -5.20 15.76
C THR A 35 -3.12 -5.60 17.03
N LYS A 36 -2.60 -5.33 18.23
CA LYS A 36 -3.39 -5.44 19.48
C LYS A 36 -4.58 -4.47 19.52
N HIS A 37 -4.52 -3.39 18.73
CA HIS A 37 -5.52 -2.33 18.70
C HIS A 37 -6.47 -2.41 17.50
N PHE A 38 -6.20 -3.30 16.55
CA PHE A 38 -6.96 -3.47 15.31
C PHE A 38 -7.35 -4.92 15.15
N VAL A 39 -8.51 -5.17 14.54
CA VAL A 39 -8.77 -6.50 13.97
C VAL A 39 -8.08 -6.52 12.60
N VAL A 40 -7.51 -7.67 12.19
CA VAL A 40 -6.85 -7.80 10.88
C VAL A 40 -7.63 -8.75 9.99
N CYS A 41 -8.07 -8.28 8.81
CA CYS A 41 -8.70 -9.10 7.78
C CYS A 41 -7.75 -9.28 6.60
N HIS A 42 -7.44 -10.52 6.28
CA HIS A 42 -6.71 -10.91 5.07
C HIS A 42 -7.69 -11.31 3.98
N VAL A 43 -7.55 -10.74 2.78
CA VAL A 43 -8.42 -11.01 1.63
C VAL A 43 -7.64 -11.63 0.46
N ASP A 44 -7.70 -12.96 0.37
CA ASP A 44 -7.19 -13.66 -0.81
C ASP A 44 -8.08 -13.40 -2.04
N ALA A 45 -7.46 -12.94 -3.14
CA ALA A 45 -8.11 -12.88 -4.45
C ALA A 45 -8.67 -14.26 -4.88
N PRO A 46 -9.75 -14.30 -5.69
CA PRO A 46 -10.41 -15.55 -6.08
C PRO A 46 -9.42 -16.58 -6.65
N GLY A 47 -9.42 -17.78 -6.09
CA GLY A 47 -8.55 -18.87 -6.53
C GLY A 47 -7.07 -18.73 -6.19
N GLN A 48 -6.65 -17.69 -5.46
CA GLN A 48 -5.24 -17.50 -5.06
C GLN A 48 -4.89 -18.09 -3.71
N HIS A 49 -5.86 -18.30 -2.80
CA HIS A 49 -5.64 -18.93 -1.49
C HIS A 49 -4.96 -20.31 -1.58
N ILE A 50 -4.22 -20.69 -0.54
CA ILE A 50 -3.48 -21.96 -0.51
C ILE A 50 -4.46 -23.13 -0.62
N GLY A 51 -4.17 -24.08 -1.51
CA GLY A 51 -5.03 -25.24 -1.75
C GLY A 51 -6.29 -24.92 -2.56
N ALA A 52 -6.37 -23.74 -3.20
CA ALA A 52 -7.50 -23.40 -4.05
C ALA A 52 -7.71 -24.43 -5.18
N PRO A 53 -8.95 -24.94 -5.37
CA PRO A 53 -9.25 -25.80 -6.49
C PRO A 53 -9.06 -25.04 -7.80
N GLN A 54 -8.70 -25.78 -8.85
CA GLN A 54 -8.59 -25.20 -10.18
C GLN A 54 -9.97 -24.71 -10.65
N MET A 55 -10.02 -23.48 -11.16
CA MET A 55 -11.23 -22.92 -11.77
C MET A 55 -11.61 -23.71 -13.05
N PRO A 56 -12.90 -23.75 -13.43
CA PRO A 56 -13.34 -24.41 -14.66
C PRO A 56 -12.66 -23.85 -15.92
N GLN A 57 -12.55 -24.66 -16.96
CA GLN A 57 -12.12 -24.17 -18.27
C GLN A 57 -13.11 -23.12 -18.80
N GLY A 58 -12.59 -22.04 -19.39
CA GLY A 58 -13.40 -20.92 -19.87
C GLY A 58 -13.93 -20.01 -18.77
N TYR A 59 -13.53 -20.20 -17.51
CA TYR A 59 -13.93 -19.33 -16.40
C TYR A 59 -13.54 -17.87 -16.68
N GLN A 60 -14.51 -16.97 -16.59
CA GLN A 60 -14.29 -15.54 -16.70
C GLN A 60 -13.87 -14.99 -15.33
N TYR A 61 -12.59 -14.70 -15.18
CA TYR A 61 -12.05 -14.15 -13.94
C TYR A 61 -12.57 -12.72 -13.69
N PRO A 62 -12.95 -12.36 -12.45
CA PRO A 62 -13.49 -11.03 -12.16
C PRO A 62 -12.49 -9.91 -12.50
N THR A 63 -12.95 -8.84 -13.15
CA THR A 63 -12.13 -7.66 -13.47
C THR A 63 -11.69 -6.90 -12.21
N MET A 64 -10.72 -6.00 -12.31
CA MET A 64 -10.31 -5.14 -11.19
C MET A 64 -11.50 -4.38 -10.58
N ASP A 65 -12.43 -3.89 -11.43
CA ASP A 65 -13.64 -3.20 -10.99
C ASP A 65 -14.59 -4.13 -10.23
N GLN A 66 -14.74 -5.38 -10.69
CA GLN A 66 -15.56 -6.38 -10.02
C GLN A 66 -14.94 -6.81 -8.69
N LEU A 67 -13.62 -7.00 -8.63
CA LEU A 67 -12.91 -7.31 -7.39
C LEU A 67 -13.07 -6.20 -6.35
N ALA A 68 -12.92 -4.94 -6.76
CA ALA A 68 -13.19 -3.79 -5.89
C ALA A 68 -14.66 -3.77 -5.41
N GLY A 69 -15.59 -4.11 -6.31
CA GLY A 69 -17.02 -4.24 -6.00
C GLY A 69 -17.39 -5.40 -5.07
N MET A 70 -16.48 -6.34 -4.81
CA MET A 70 -16.70 -7.44 -3.85
C MET A 70 -16.36 -7.03 -2.41
N LEU A 71 -15.53 -6.01 -2.19
CA LEU A 71 -15.09 -5.59 -0.86
C LEU A 71 -16.20 -5.06 0.07
N PRO A 72 -17.25 -4.34 -0.40
CA PRO A 72 -18.38 -3.98 0.46
C PRO A 72 -19.01 -5.18 1.17
N SER A 73 -19.13 -6.33 0.47
CA SER A 73 -19.69 -7.55 1.04
C SER A 73 -18.79 -8.13 2.14
N VAL A 74 -17.47 -7.98 2.04
CA VAL A 74 -16.52 -8.38 3.08
C VAL A 74 -16.69 -7.49 4.31
N VAL A 75 -16.71 -6.17 4.12
CA VAL A 75 -16.94 -5.17 5.18
C VAL A 75 -18.26 -5.45 5.91
N GLN A 76 -19.33 -5.69 5.16
CA GLN A 76 -20.65 -5.99 5.71
C GLN A 76 -20.69 -7.35 6.45
N HIS A 77 -20.05 -8.38 5.89
CA HIS A 77 -20.09 -9.74 6.45
C HIS A 77 -19.55 -9.79 7.89
N PHE A 78 -18.47 -9.06 8.16
CA PHE A 78 -17.87 -8.99 9.49
C PHE A 78 -18.37 -7.79 10.33
N GLY A 79 -19.26 -6.96 9.79
CA GLY A 79 -19.86 -5.83 10.51
C GLY A 79 -18.93 -4.64 10.74
N PHE A 80 -17.91 -4.45 9.90
CA PHE A 80 -17.03 -3.28 9.97
C PHE A 80 -17.76 -2.03 9.47
N LYS A 81 -17.51 -0.89 10.12
CA LYS A 81 -18.03 0.41 9.64
C LYS A 81 -17.21 0.94 8.47
N SER A 82 -15.89 0.74 8.55
CA SER A 82 -14.88 1.34 7.69
C SER A 82 -13.56 0.61 7.90
N ILE A 83 -12.61 0.78 6.97
CA ILE A 83 -11.32 0.07 6.98
C ILE A 83 -10.13 1.02 6.77
N VAL A 84 -8.98 0.64 7.30
CA VAL A 84 -7.66 1.08 6.82
C VAL A 84 -7.13 -0.01 5.89
N GLY A 85 -7.05 0.26 4.59
CA GLY A 85 -6.62 -0.72 3.60
C GLY A 85 -5.10 -0.69 3.41
N ILE A 86 -4.45 -1.84 3.41
CA ILE A 86 -3.06 -2.00 2.96
C ILE A 86 -3.03 -2.97 1.77
N GLY A 87 -2.38 -2.57 0.67
CA GLY A 87 -2.32 -3.42 -0.51
C GLY A 87 -1.02 -3.29 -1.28
N VAL A 88 -0.67 -4.36 -1.98
CA VAL A 88 0.54 -4.44 -2.82
C VAL A 88 0.16 -4.65 -4.28
N GLY A 89 0.66 -3.80 -5.19
CA GLY A 89 0.48 -3.95 -6.63
C GLY A 89 -1.00 -4.03 -7.04
N ALA A 90 -1.45 -5.23 -7.43
CA ALA A 90 -2.85 -5.49 -7.75
C ALA A 90 -3.80 -5.21 -6.58
N GLY A 91 -3.43 -5.61 -5.35
CA GLY A 91 -4.22 -5.32 -4.14
C GLY A 91 -4.31 -3.82 -3.86
N ALA A 92 -3.21 -3.08 -4.09
CA ALA A 92 -3.19 -1.63 -3.98
C ALA A 92 -4.15 -0.95 -4.98
N TYR A 93 -4.14 -1.40 -6.25
CA TYR A 93 -5.08 -0.90 -7.25
C TYR A 93 -6.53 -1.20 -6.86
N ILE A 94 -6.84 -2.43 -6.43
CA ILE A 94 -8.19 -2.85 -6.06
C ILE A 94 -8.70 -2.00 -4.88
N LEU A 95 -7.88 -1.79 -3.85
CA LEU A 95 -8.21 -0.95 -2.70
C LEU A 95 -8.40 0.52 -3.07
N ALA A 96 -7.54 1.07 -3.93
CA ALA A 96 -7.70 2.43 -4.43
C ALA A 96 -9.00 2.57 -5.24
N LYS A 97 -9.32 1.60 -6.11
CA LYS A 97 -10.59 1.57 -6.85
C LYS A 97 -11.79 1.47 -5.90
N PHE A 98 -11.71 0.61 -4.88
CA PHE A 98 -12.73 0.48 -3.85
C PHE A 98 -12.98 1.80 -3.12
N ALA A 99 -11.94 2.50 -2.69
CA ALA A 99 -12.04 3.81 -2.04
C ALA A 99 -12.59 4.91 -2.97
N LEU A 100 -12.34 4.83 -4.27
CA LEU A 100 -12.98 5.72 -5.24
C LEU A 100 -14.49 5.45 -5.36
N ILE A 101 -14.93 4.20 -5.27
CA ILE A 101 -16.34 3.82 -5.42
C ILE A 101 -17.11 4.02 -4.10
N PHE A 102 -16.53 3.64 -2.97
CA PHE A 102 -17.13 3.63 -1.64
C PHE A 102 -16.27 4.39 -0.63
N PRO A 103 -16.11 5.73 -0.79
CA PRO A 103 -15.20 6.51 0.05
C PRO A 103 -15.56 6.48 1.53
N ASP A 104 -16.84 6.29 1.87
CA ASP A 104 -17.30 6.27 3.27
C ASP A 104 -16.93 4.97 4.01
N LEU A 105 -16.50 3.93 3.28
CA LEU A 105 -16.04 2.66 3.86
C LEU A 105 -14.51 2.60 4.05
N VAL A 106 -13.78 3.65 3.66
CA VAL A 106 -12.31 3.66 3.70
C VAL A 106 -11.81 4.89 4.43
N GLU A 107 -11.12 4.67 5.54
CA GLU A 107 -10.55 5.75 6.34
C GLU A 107 -9.14 6.11 5.94
N GLY A 108 -8.37 5.16 5.42
CA GLY A 108 -6.99 5.36 5.03
C GLY A 108 -6.49 4.24 4.13
N LEU A 109 -5.48 4.53 3.31
CA LEU A 109 -4.88 3.56 2.41
C LEU A 109 -3.35 3.57 2.49
N VAL A 110 -2.76 2.38 2.53
CA VAL A 110 -1.32 2.14 2.37
C VAL A 110 -1.11 1.35 1.08
N LEU A 111 -0.57 2.00 0.06
CA LEU A 111 -0.51 1.48 -1.30
C LEU A 111 0.95 1.22 -1.68
N LEU A 112 1.38 -0.02 -1.54
CA LEU A 112 2.72 -0.47 -1.91
C LEU A 112 2.75 -0.81 -3.40
N ASN A 113 3.75 -0.31 -4.12
CA ASN A 113 4.01 -0.68 -5.52
C ASN A 113 2.79 -0.54 -6.45
N ILE A 114 1.90 0.42 -6.18
CA ILE A 114 0.74 0.67 -7.02
C ILE A 114 1.17 1.22 -8.39
N ASP A 115 0.56 0.68 -9.45
CA ASP A 115 0.59 1.28 -10.78
C ASP A 115 -0.85 1.64 -11.18
N PRO A 116 -1.18 2.94 -11.29
CA PRO A 116 -2.54 3.38 -11.59
C PRO A 116 -2.88 3.23 -13.08
N ASN A 117 -1.94 2.88 -13.95
CA ASN A 117 -2.17 2.85 -15.38
C ASN A 117 -2.50 1.43 -15.87
N GLY A 118 -3.29 1.35 -16.94
CA GLY A 118 -3.36 0.17 -17.78
C GLY A 118 -2.03 -0.03 -18.51
N LYS A 119 -1.69 -1.28 -18.85
CA LYS A 119 -0.49 -1.53 -19.64
C LYS A 119 -0.60 -0.85 -21.00
N GLY A 120 0.35 0.02 -21.32
CA GLY A 120 0.48 0.62 -22.63
C GLY A 120 0.64 -0.45 -23.71
N TRP A 121 0.24 -0.16 -24.95
CA TRP A 121 0.29 -1.12 -26.06
C TRP A 121 1.71 -1.65 -26.34
N ILE A 122 2.75 -0.85 -26.07
CA ILE A 122 4.17 -1.24 -26.20
C ILE A 122 4.55 -2.24 -25.11
N ASP A 123 4.22 -1.95 -23.85
CA ASP A 123 4.48 -2.86 -22.73
C ASP A 123 3.67 -4.14 -22.84
N TRP A 124 2.45 -4.05 -23.37
CA TRP A 124 1.64 -5.21 -23.71
C TRP A 124 2.32 -6.08 -24.76
N ALA A 125 2.83 -5.49 -25.84
CA ALA A 125 3.53 -6.22 -26.89
C ALA A 125 4.84 -6.85 -26.39
N ALA A 126 5.63 -6.11 -25.60
CA ALA A 126 6.83 -6.61 -24.94
C ALA A 126 6.50 -7.78 -23.99
N THR A 127 5.44 -7.66 -23.19
CA THR A 127 4.95 -8.73 -22.30
C THR A 127 4.47 -9.95 -23.10
N LYS A 128 3.82 -9.76 -24.26
CA LYS A 128 3.38 -10.86 -25.12
C LYS A 128 4.55 -11.57 -25.78
N LEU A 129 5.57 -10.83 -26.23
CA LEU A 129 6.79 -11.39 -26.82
C LEU A 129 7.65 -12.12 -25.78
N SER A 130 7.84 -11.54 -24.60
CA SER A 130 8.54 -12.21 -23.50
C SER A 130 7.75 -13.41 -22.97
N GLY A 131 6.42 -13.36 -22.97
CA GLY A 131 5.55 -14.48 -22.60
C GLY A 131 5.63 -15.70 -23.53
N LEU A 132 6.25 -15.58 -24.71
CA LEU A 132 6.51 -16.73 -25.59
C LEU A 132 7.76 -17.52 -25.18
N THR A 133 8.67 -16.94 -24.39
CA THR A 133 9.94 -17.55 -23.99
C THR A 133 10.10 -17.70 -22.48
N SER A 134 9.23 -17.05 -21.67
CA SER A 134 9.28 -17.07 -20.21
C SER A 134 8.16 -17.90 -19.59
N THR A 135 8.44 -18.50 -18.43
CA THR A 135 7.41 -19.18 -17.64
C THR A 135 6.58 -18.17 -16.85
N LEU A 136 5.35 -18.54 -16.46
CA LEU A 136 4.50 -17.68 -15.61
C LEU A 136 5.20 -17.29 -14.29
N PRO A 137 5.84 -18.20 -13.53
CA PRO A 137 6.62 -17.84 -12.35
C PRO A 137 7.71 -16.80 -12.62
N ASP A 138 8.48 -16.94 -13.71
CA ASP A 138 9.52 -15.96 -14.06
C ASP A 138 8.94 -14.58 -14.35
N THR A 139 7.81 -14.54 -15.05
CA THR A 139 7.11 -13.29 -15.37
C THR A 139 6.60 -12.59 -14.10
N VAL A 140 6.04 -13.36 -13.16
CA VAL A 140 5.57 -12.83 -11.87
C VAL A 140 6.74 -12.34 -11.02
N LEU A 141 7.84 -13.08 -10.95
CA LEU A 141 9.03 -12.66 -10.20
C LEU A 141 9.64 -11.38 -10.77
N ALA A 142 9.70 -11.23 -12.10
CA ALA A 142 10.14 -10.01 -12.76
C ALA A 142 9.26 -8.78 -12.46
N HIS A 143 8.01 -9.00 -12.06
CA HIS A 143 7.11 -7.94 -11.65
C HIS A 143 7.25 -7.57 -10.17
N LEU A 144 7.65 -8.53 -9.33
CA LEU A 144 7.76 -8.36 -7.89
C LEU A 144 9.12 -7.85 -7.44
N PHE A 145 10.20 -8.21 -8.13
CA PHE A 145 11.58 -7.98 -7.69
C PHE A 145 12.37 -7.15 -8.68
N SER A 146 13.32 -6.36 -8.17
CA SER A 146 14.26 -5.61 -8.99
C SER A 146 15.15 -6.55 -9.80
N GLN A 147 15.71 -6.04 -10.90
CA GLN A 147 16.62 -6.81 -11.74
C GLN A 147 17.86 -7.29 -10.96
N GLU A 148 18.35 -6.48 -10.03
CA GLU A 148 19.47 -6.84 -9.16
C GLU A 148 19.15 -8.01 -8.23
N GLU A 149 17.96 -8.00 -7.59
CA GLU A 149 17.50 -9.11 -6.75
C GLU A 149 17.36 -10.41 -7.54
N LEU A 150 16.84 -10.32 -8.77
CA LEU A 150 16.67 -11.48 -9.66
C LEU A 150 18.00 -12.05 -10.13
N MET A 151 18.94 -11.19 -10.56
CA MET A 151 20.27 -11.62 -11.00
C MET A 151 21.09 -12.18 -9.84
N SER A 152 20.97 -11.58 -8.66
CA SER A 152 21.63 -12.06 -7.44
C SER A 152 20.97 -13.31 -6.85
N ASN A 153 19.77 -13.66 -7.32
CA ASN A 153 18.96 -14.78 -6.86
C ASN A 153 18.88 -14.84 -5.33
N THR A 154 18.48 -13.73 -4.72
CA THR A 154 18.41 -13.57 -3.25
C THR A 154 17.52 -14.63 -2.61
N GLU A 155 17.67 -14.86 -1.29
CA GLU A 155 16.86 -15.83 -0.55
C GLU A 155 15.35 -15.58 -0.69
N VAL A 156 14.94 -14.31 -0.71
CA VAL A 156 13.54 -13.92 -0.90
C VAL A 156 13.05 -14.32 -2.30
N VAL A 157 13.84 -14.09 -3.34
CA VAL A 157 13.52 -14.50 -4.73
C VAL A 157 13.41 -16.02 -4.83
N GLN A 158 14.33 -16.76 -4.22
CA GLN A 158 14.29 -18.23 -4.20
C GLN A 158 13.02 -18.75 -3.50
N THR A 159 12.69 -18.17 -2.36
CA THR A 159 11.50 -18.54 -1.57
C THR A 159 10.22 -18.29 -2.36
N TYR A 160 10.07 -17.10 -2.95
CA TYR A 160 8.89 -16.76 -3.76
C TYR A 160 8.78 -17.64 -5.00
N ARG A 161 9.90 -17.94 -5.66
CA ARG A 161 9.94 -18.86 -6.80
C ARG A 161 9.41 -20.25 -6.43
N GLN A 162 9.84 -20.78 -5.28
CA GLN A 162 9.36 -22.07 -4.79
C GLN A 162 7.87 -22.03 -4.42
N GLN A 163 7.43 -20.96 -3.75
CA GLN A 163 6.03 -20.81 -3.33
C GLN A 163 5.10 -20.70 -4.53
N ILE A 164 5.45 -19.89 -5.53
CA ILE A 164 4.68 -19.78 -6.77
C ILE A 164 4.56 -21.16 -7.41
N ASN A 165 5.67 -21.89 -7.58
CA ASN A 165 5.67 -23.20 -8.23
C ASN A 165 4.89 -24.28 -7.48
N ASN A 166 4.99 -24.31 -6.14
CA ASN A 166 4.56 -25.47 -5.35
C ASN A 166 3.28 -25.23 -4.56
N THR A 167 2.90 -23.98 -4.32
CA THR A 167 1.79 -23.62 -3.41
C THR A 167 0.61 -22.99 -4.16
N ILE A 168 0.89 -22.15 -5.16
CA ILE A 168 -0.14 -21.42 -5.89
C ILE A 168 -0.64 -22.25 -7.08
N ASN A 169 -1.96 -22.34 -7.23
CA ASN A 169 -2.57 -22.96 -8.40
C ASN A 169 -2.22 -22.17 -9.67
N GLN A 170 -1.38 -22.75 -10.53
CA GLN A 170 -0.84 -22.09 -11.73
C GLN A 170 -1.92 -21.65 -12.71
N PHE A 171 -3.00 -22.43 -12.87
CA PHE A 171 -4.11 -22.07 -13.75
C PHE A 171 -4.85 -20.84 -13.23
N ASN A 172 -5.16 -20.83 -11.93
CA ASN A 172 -5.80 -19.68 -11.28
C ASN A 172 -4.89 -18.44 -11.29
N LEU A 173 -3.59 -18.61 -11.07
CA LEU A 173 -2.61 -17.53 -11.14
C LEU A 173 -2.54 -16.92 -12.54
N GLN A 174 -2.58 -17.75 -13.59
CA GLN A 174 -2.60 -17.28 -14.97
C GLN A 174 -3.85 -16.41 -15.24
N LEU A 175 -5.01 -16.82 -14.74
CA LEU A 175 -6.25 -16.04 -14.86
C LEU A 175 -6.13 -14.68 -14.17
N PHE A 176 -5.62 -14.68 -12.93
CA PHE A 176 -5.41 -13.44 -12.16
C PHE A 176 -4.37 -12.52 -12.83
N TRP A 177 -3.26 -13.08 -13.29
CA TRP A 177 -2.21 -12.36 -14.01
C TRP A 177 -2.74 -11.73 -15.31
N ASN A 178 -3.50 -12.49 -16.11
CA ASN A 178 -4.12 -11.98 -17.34
C ASN A 178 -5.10 -10.84 -17.05
N MET A 179 -5.87 -10.97 -15.97
CA MET A 179 -6.80 -9.93 -15.55
C MET A 179 -6.07 -8.67 -15.12
N TYR A 180 -5.04 -8.78 -14.27
CA TYR A 180 -4.26 -7.62 -13.84
C TYR A 180 -3.60 -6.89 -15.00
N ASN A 181 -3.09 -7.63 -16.00
CA ASN A 181 -2.48 -7.04 -17.20
C ASN A 181 -3.49 -6.44 -18.19
N SER A 182 -4.79 -6.72 -18.04
CA SER A 182 -5.86 -6.12 -18.84
C SER A 182 -6.59 -4.99 -18.11
N ARG A 183 -6.08 -4.56 -16.93
CA ARG A 183 -6.61 -3.41 -16.20
C ARG A 183 -6.59 -2.15 -17.05
N ARG A 184 -7.56 -1.27 -16.78
CA ARG A 184 -7.61 0.08 -17.35
C ARG A 184 -6.93 1.06 -16.40
N ASP A 185 -6.76 2.28 -16.86
CA ASP A 185 -6.31 3.37 -16.00
C ASP A 185 -7.29 3.54 -14.83
N LEU A 186 -6.72 3.72 -13.64
CA LEU A 186 -7.44 4.15 -12.47
C LEU A 186 -7.82 5.61 -12.69
N GLU A 187 -9.10 5.85 -12.93
CA GLU A 187 -9.67 7.16 -13.24
C GLU A 187 -9.61 8.08 -12.01
N MET A 188 -8.44 8.70 -11.80
CA MET A 188 -8.23 9.70 -10.78
C MET A 188 -7.37 10.85 -11.30
N ASN A 189 -7.70 12.05 -10.85
CA ASN A 189 -7.02 13.28 -11.20
C ASN A 189 -6.91 14.15 -9.95
N ARG A 190 -5.78 14.85 -9.80
CA ARG A 190 -5.58 15.75 -8.67
C ARG A 190 -6.67 16.82 -8.63
N SER A 191 -7.20 17.09 -7.44
CA SER A 191 -8.21 18.13 -7.24
C SER A 191 -7.80 19.45 -7.90
N GLY A 192 -8.66 19.96 -8.79
CA GLY A 192 -8.43 21.21 -9.53
C GLY A 192 -7.64 21.10 -10.83
N SER A 193 -7.18 19.90 -11.26
CA SER A 193 -6.52 19.73 -12.57
C SER A 193 -7.52 19.65 -13.74
N VAL A 194 -8.69 19.06 -13.52
CA VAL A 194 -9.77 18.92 -14.50
C VAL A 194 -11.14 19.17 -13.85
N LEU A 195 -12.13 19.51 -14.67
CA LEU A 195 -13.51 19.69 -14.21
C LEU A 195 -14.03 18.37 -13.62
N ASN A 196 -14.61 18.39 -12.41
CA ASN A 196 -15.08 17.20 -11.68
C ASN A 196 -13.99 16.14 -11.43
N ALA A 197 -12.73 16.56 -11.25
CA ALA A 197 -11.64 15.66 -10.87
C ALA A 197 -12.04 14.80 -9.66
N LYS A 198 -11.91 13.48 -9.82
CA LYS A 198 -12.12 12.50 -8.75
C LYS A 198 -10.76 12.07 -8.23
N THR A 199 -10.57 12.09 -6.93
CA THR A 199 -9.36 11.58 -6.27
C THR A 199 -9.73 10.88 -4.95
N LEU A 200 -8.75 10.24 -4.32
CA LEU A 200 -8.93 9.58 -3.03
C LEU A 200 -9.17 10.63 -1.93
N ARG A 201 -10.26 10.46 -1.19
CA ARG A 201 -10.68 11.41 -0.12
C ARG A 201 -9.99 11.10 1.21
N CYS A 202 -9.71 9.83 1.47
CA CYS A 202 -9.00 9.38 2.66
C CYS A 202 -7.50 9.73 2.58
N PRO A 203 -6.80 9.82 3.72
CA PRO A 203 -5.34 9.78 3.78
C PRO A 203 -4.75 8.58 3.01
N VAL A 204 -3.64 8.83 2.30
CA VAL A 204 -2.94 7.80 1.53
C VAL A 204 -1.45 7.82 1.87
N MET A 205 -0.86 6.66 2.12
CA MET A 205 0.57 6.44 2.15
C MET A 205 0.99 5.60 0.95
N LEU A 206 1.68 6.23 -0.01
CA LEU A 206 2.31 5.55 -1.13
C LEU A 206 3.69 5.05 -0.70
N VAL A 207 3.98 3.77 -0.96
CA VAL A 207 5.25 3.15 -0.59
C VAL A 207 5.86 2.46 -1.80
N VAL A 208 7.16 2.69 -2.01
CA VAL A 208 7.94 1.97 -3.02
C VAL A 208 9.36 1.79 -2.54
N GLY A 209 9.97 0.66 -2.87
CA GLY A 209 11.39 0.45 -2.59
C GLY A 209 12.28 1.10 -3.64
N ASP A 210 13.51 1.42 -3.25
CA ASP A 210 14.51 1.85 -4.21
C ASP A 210 14.82 0.73 -5.21
N ASN A 211 14.95 1.07 -6.49
CA ASN A 211 15.12 0.15 -7.61
C ASN A 211 13.94 -0.84 -7.83
N ALA A 212 12.78 -0.63 -7.20
CA ALA A 212 11.60 -1.46 -7.42
C ALA A 212 11.07 -1.30 -8.87
N PRO A 213 10.61 -2.38 -9.53
CA PRO A 213 10.01 -2.30 -10.87
C PRO A 213 8.80 -1.37 -10.97
N ALA A 214 8.15 -1.08 -9.84
CA ALA A 214 6.94 -0.27 -9.77
C ALA A 214 7.20 1.23 -9.52
N GLU A 215 8.46 1.68 -9.42
CA GLU A 215 8.79 3.07 -9.05
C GLU A 215 8.05 4.11 -9.90
N GLU A 216 8.09 3.97 -11.23
CA GLU A 216 7.42 4.90 -12.15
C GLU A 216 5.90 4.93 -11.93
N GLY A 217 5.28 3.77 -11.71
CA GLY A 217 3.84 3.67 -11.42
C GLY A 217 3.46 4.38 -10.13
N VAL A 218 4.27 4.25 -9.07
CA VAL A 218 3.99 4.88 -7.77
C VAL A 218 4.20 6.40 -7.84
N VAL A 219 5.23 6.87 -8.57
CA VAL A 219 5.45 8.30 -8.83
C VAL A 219 4.29 8.89 -9.63
N GLU A 220 3.80 8.19 -10.64
CA GLU A 220 2.64 8.64 -11.42
C GLU A 220 1.34 8.61 -10.59
N CYS A 221 1.18 7.64 -9.69
CA CYS A 221 0.07 7.66 -8.74
C CYS A 221 0.09 8.92 -7.87
N ASN A 222 1.26 9.27 -7.32
CA ASN A 222 1.44 10.48 -6.51
C ASN A 222 1.10 11.78 -7.27
N SER A 223 1.37 11.81 -8.59
CA SER A 223 1.05 12.96 -9.45
C SER A 223 -0.47 13.22 -9.52
N LYS A 224 -1.28 12.17 -9.40
CA LYS A 224 -2.76 12.20 -9.47
C LYS A 224 -3.47 12.37 -8.12
N LEU A 225 -2.75 12.24 -7.01
CA LEU A 225 -3.32 12.40 -5.66
C LEU A 225 -3.19 13.82 -5.11
N ASP A 226 -3.99 14.14 -4.09
CA ASP A 226 -3.93 15.40 -3.37
C ASP A 226 -2.71 15.40 -2.42
N PRO A 227 -1.76 16.34 -2.56
CA PRO A 227 -0.55 16.35 -1.74
C PRO A 227 -0.81 16.70 -0.26
N THR A 228 -2.01 17.18 0.09
CA THR A 228 -2.34 17.54 1.48
C THR A 228 -2.76 16.33 2.31
N ASN A 229 -3.25 15.27 1.67
CA ASN A 229 -3.66 14.02 2.32
C ASN A 229 -2.81 12.80 1.90
N THR A 230 -1.78 13.01 1.08
CA THR A 230 -0.92 11.93 0.58
C THR A 230 0.51 12.04 1.11
N THR A 231 1.04 10.94 1.64
CA THR A 231 2.45 10.77 2.01
C THR A 231 3.13 9.85 1.01
N PHE A 232 4.30 10.23 0.51
CA PHE A 232 5.10 9.41 -0.40
C PHE A 232 6.38 8.94 0.31
N LEU A 233 6.56 7.63 0.43
CA LEU A 233 7.69 7.00 1.10
C LEU A 233 8.47 6.14 0.11
N LYS A 234 9.68 6.59 -0.22
CA LYS A 234 10.67 5.78 -0.95
C LYS A 234 11.60 5.11 0.06
N MET A 235 11.60 3.78 0.11
CA MET A 235 12.35 3.00 1.09
C MET A 235 13.71 2.58 0.49
N ALA A 236 14.79 3.19 0.99
CA ALA A 236 16.16 2.84 0.61
C ALA A 236 16.47 1.36 0.91
N ASP A 237 17.22 0.70 0.04
CA ASP A 237 17.71 -0.69 0.19
C ASP A 237 16.61 -1.74 0.41
N SER A 238 15.39 -1.51 -0.11
CA SER A 238 14.24 -2.40 0.12
C SER A 238 13.78 -3.17 -1.13
N GLY A 239 14.32 -2.84 -2.31
CA GLY A 239 14.06 -3.58 -3.54
C GLY A 239 12.58 -3.64 -3.89
N GLY A 240 12.15 -4.75 -4.47
CA GLY A 240 10.79 -4.90 -4.99
C GLY A 240 9.71 -5.12 -3.93
N MET A 241 10.03 -5.65 -2.75
CA MET A 241 9.03 -6.04 -1.73
C MET A 241 9.36 -5.48 -0.33
N PRO A 242 9.13 -4.17 -0.09
CA PRO A 242 9.54 -3.50 1.15
C PRO A 242 8.95 -4.10 2.43
N GLN A 243 7.74 -4.64 2.36
CA GLN A 243 7.07 -5.32 3.47
C GLN A 243 7.73 -6.65 3.88
N ILE A 244 8.57 -7.21 3.01
CA ILE A 244 9.34 -8.44 3.29
C ILE A 244 10.79 -8.10 3.65
N THR A 245 11.42 -7.19 2.89
CA THR A 245 12.85 -6.86 3.05
C THR A 245 13.12 -5.91 4.21
N GLN A 246 12.21 -4.98 4.50
CA GLN A 246 12.35 -4.00 5.59
C GLN A 246 11.06 -3.82 6.40
N PRO A 247 10.48 -4.91 6.95
CA PRO A 247 9.22 -4.86 7.68
C PRO A 247 9.26 -3.86 8.84
N GLY A 248 10.34 -3.81 9.63
CA GLY A 248 10.43 -2.89 10.77
C GLY A 248 10.38 -1.41 10.40
N LYS A 249 11.01 -0.99 9.29
CA LYS A 249 10.93 0.40 8.82
C LYS A 249 9.55 0.73 8.27
N LEU A 250 8.93 -0.23 7.57
CA LEU A 250 7.55 -0.08 7.10
C LEU A 250 6.57 0.02 8.28
N THR A 251 6.77 -0.78 9.33
CA THR A 251 5.95 -0.74 10.54
C THR A 251 6.04 0.61 11.23
N GLU A 252 7.24 1.18 11.34
CA GLU A 252 7.42 2.51 11.90
C GLU A 252 6.67 3.58 11.09
N ALA A 253 6.79 3.55 9.76
CA ALA A 253 6.05 4.46 8.89
C ALA A 253 4.53 4.28 9.04
N PHE A 254 4.07 3.04 9.13
CA PHE A 254 2.67 2.69 9.31
C PHE A 254 2.11 3.18 10.66
N LYS A 255 2.89 3.05 11.74
CA LYS A 255 2.58 3.63 13.06
C LYS A 255 2.33 5.14 12.97
N TYR A 256 3.22 5.88 12.30
CA TYR A 256 3.05 7.33 12.14
C TYR A 256 1.85 7.68 11.26
N PHE A 257 1.56 6.90 10.22
CA PHE A 257 0.38 7.07 9.39
C PHE A 257 -0.91 6.96 10.21
N LEU A 258 -1.04 5.89 11.00
CA LEU A 258 -2.17 5.67 11.92
C LEU A 258 -2.28 6.77 12.98
N GLN A 259 -1.16 7.21 13.56
CA GLN A 259 -1.13 8.35 14.50
C GLN A 259 -1.62 9.64 13.85
N GLY A 260 -1.26 9.90 12.59
CA GLY A 260 -1.76 11.05 11.83
C GLY A 260 -3.27 11.01 11.60
N MET A 261 -3.87 9.81 11.60
CA MET A 261 -5.32 9.60 11.54
C MET A 261 -6.01 9.68 12.90
N GLY A 262 -5.25 9.83 14.00
CA GLY A 262 -5.77 9.87 15.37
C GLY A 262 -5.83 8.50 16.06
N TYR A 263 -5.31 7.44 15.44
CA TYR A 263 -5.19 6.12 16.07
C TYR A 263 -3.92 6.01 16.91
N ILE A 264 -3.90 5.08 17.88
CA ILE A 264 -2.69 4.65 18.62
C ILE A 264 -1.79 5.78 19.17
N ALA A 265 -2.37 6.94 19.50
CA ALA A 265 -1.67 8.13 20.02
C ALA A 265 -0.89 7.88 21.34
N TYR A 266 -1.18 6.79 22.04
CA TYR A 266 -0.59 6.45 23.34
C TYR A 266 0.48 5.35 23.31
N MET A 267 0.88 4.85 22.13
CA MET A 267 1.99 3.88 22.06
C MET A 267 3.31 4.60 22.34
N LYS A 268 3.78 4.53 23.59
CA LYS A 268 5.10 5.03 23.99
C LYS A 268 6.18 4.27 23.20
N ASP A 269 6.97 5.00 22.43
CA ASP A 269 8.14 4.44 21.76
C ASP A 269 9.10 3.85 22.81
N ARG A 270 9.15 2.52 22.88
CA ARG A 270 10.16 1.79 23.67
C ARG A 270 11.59 2.05 23.17
N ARG A 271 11.76 2.60 21.96
CA ARG A 271 13.06 2.89 21.33
C ARG A 271 13.66 4.26 21.67
N MET A 272 12.96 5.14 22.39
CA MET A 272 13.54 6.45 22.78
C MET A 272 14.54 6.39 23.97
N SER A 273 14.97 5.19 24.38
CA SER A 273 16.10 4.99 25.29
C SER A 273 17.33 4.49 24.51
N GLY A 274 17.94 5.33 23.66
CA GLY A 274 19.30 5.10 23.18
C GLY A 274 19.60 5.53 21.74
N GLY A 275 20.03 6.78 21.57
CA GLY A 275 20.84 7.23 20.42
C GLY A 275 20.08 7.91 19.27
N PRO A 276 20.77 8.74 18.45
CA PRO A 276 20.15 9.48 17.35
C PRO A 276 19.78 8.53 16.20
N VAL A 277 18.51 8.56 15.78
CA VAL A 277 18.01 7.81 14.62
C VAL A 277 18.42 8.54 13.33
N PRO A 278 18.91 7.84 12.28
CA PRO A 278 19.08 8.46 10.97
C PRO A 278 17.71 8.81 10.41
N SER A 279 17.47 10.10 10.15
CA SER A 279 16.22 10.57 9.55
C SER A 279 16.00 9.85 8.22
N ALA A 280 14.93 9.06 8.10
CA ALA A 280 14.33 8.82 6.80
C ALA A 280 13.94 10.20 6.25
N SER A 281 14.53 10.63 5.14
CA SER A 281 14.23 11.91 4.52
C SER A 281 12.81 11.88 4.00
N MET A 282 11.85 12.28 4.84
CA MET A 282 10.51 12.61 4.40
C MET A 282 10.61 13.96 3.67
N THR A 283 10.67 13.92 2.34
CA THR A 283 10.60 15.15 1.55
C THR A 283 9.17 15.67 1.60
N ARG A 284 8.83 16.39 2.68
CA ARG A 284 7.69 17.31 2.64
C ARG A 284 8.11 18.41 1.67
N LEU A 285 7.53 18.44 0.46
CA LEU A 285 7.71 19.53 -0.48
C LEU A 285 7.21 20.82 0.18
N ALA A 286 8.15 21.59 0.74
CA ALA A 286 7.90 22.95 1.19
C ALA A 286 7.62 23.81 -0.06
N ARG A 287 6.47 24.47 -0.03
CA ARG A 287 6.00 25.38 -1.08
C ARG A 287 7.07 26.46 -1.32
N SER A 288 7.76 26.39 -2.46
CA SER A 288 8.57 27.50 -2.96
C SER A 288 7.67 28.71 -3.13
N ARG A 289 7.82 29.73 -2.27
CA ARG A 289 7.22 31.04 -2.49
C ARG A 289 7.97 31.69 -3.65
N THR A 290 7.37 31.70 -4.84
CA THR A 290 7.79 32.60 -5.91
C THR A 290 7.41 34.02 -5.51
N ALA A 291 8.40 34.79 -5.06
CA ALA A 291 8.27 36.23 -4.90
C ALA A 291 8.59 36.90 -6.24
N SER A 292 7.57 37.44 -6.89
CA SER A 292 7.71 38.26 -8.09
C SER A 292 8.41 39.58 -7.73
N LEU A 293 9.53 39.86 -8.40
CA LEU A 293 10.26 41.12 -8.31
C LEU A 293 9.44 42.26 -8.92
N THR A 294 9.03 43.23 -8.11
CA THR A 294 8.80 44.62 -8.54
C THR A 294 9.32 45.57 -7.46
N SER A 295 9.88 46.68 -7.92
CA SER A 295 10.83 47.57 -7.23
C SER A 295 10.20 48.71 -6.41
N ALA A 296 11.04 49.24 -5.51
CA ALA A 296 11.13 50.61 -4.98
C ALA A 296 10.61 50.86 -3.53
N GLY A 297 11.51 51.39 -2.69
CA GLY A 297 11.16 52.31 -1.59
C GLY A 297 11.61 51.98 -0.16
N SER A 298 12.79 52.48 0.21
CA SER A 298 13.11 53.25 1.44
C SER A 298 12.98 52.65 2.88
N VAL A 299 14.10 52.83 3.61
CA VAL A 299 14.37 53.06 5.06
C VAL A 299 14.03 52.04 6.18
N ASP A 300 15.13 51.70 6.89
CA ASP A 300 15.39 51.48 8.33
C ASP A 300 14.39 50.75 9.25
N GLY A 301 14.92 49.81 10.04
CA GLY A 301 14.29 49.37 11.29
C GLY A 301 14.83 48.09 11.91
N SER A 302 15.52 48.23 13.04
CA SER A 302 16.19 47.19 13.84
C SER A 302 15.32 46.03 14.36
N ARG A 303 16.03 44.91 14.55
CA ARG A 303 15.72 43.68 15.32
C ARG A 303 14.72 43.83 16.47
N ASN A 304 13.82 42.83 16.61
CA ASN A 304 13.57 42.19 17.90
C ASN A 304 12.98 40.77 17.79
N ARG A 305 13.39 39.95 18.76
CA ARG A 305 13.10 38.53 19.02
C ARG A 305 11.95 38.47 20.06
N ALA A 306 11.00 37.55 19.95
CA ALA A 306 10.41 36.84 21.10
C ALA A 306 9.44 35.73 20.67
N CYS A 307 9.63 34.58 21.30
CA CYS A 307 8.80 33.39 21.32
C CYS A 307 7.76 33.52 22.44
N THR A 308 6.57 32.91 22.30
CA THR A 308 5.87 32.30 23.45
C THR A 308 4.89 31.21 23.01
N HIS A 309 5.10 30.03 23.57
CA HIS A 309 4.16 28.92 23.74
C HIS A 309 2.88 29.35 24.45
N SER A 310 1.77 28.65 24.18
CA SER A 310 0.78 28.34 25.22
C SER A 310 0.10 27.02 24.90
N ASP A 311 0.30 26.05 25.80
CA ASP A 311 -0.41 24.79 25.90
C ASP A 311 -1.84 25.02 26.38
N SER A 312 -2.78 24.18 25.95
CA SER A 312 -4.02 23.91 26.69
C SER A 312 -4.51 22.51 26.38
N SER A 313 -4.89 21.84 27.46
CA SER A 313 -5.09 20.40 27.64
C SER A 313 -6.55 19.96 27.52
N GLU A 314 -6.69 18.64 27.33
CA GLU A 314 -7.82 17.76 27.69
C GLU A 314 -9.15 17.82 26.90
N ALA A 315 -9.42 16.72 26.18
CA ALA A 315 -10.74 16.11 26.11
C ALA A 315 -10.63 14.60 25.88
N VAL A 316 -11.24 13.85 26.79
CA VAL A 316 -11.43 12.40 26.81
C VAL A 316 -12.58 12.02 25.85
N GLY A 317 -12.46 10.95 25.05
CA GLY A 317 -13.65 10.31 24.48
C GLY A 317 -13.48 9.38 23.27
N GLN A 318 -13.84 8.11 23.48
CA GLN A 318 -14.25 7.06 22.54
C GLN A 318 -13.20 6.34 21.68
N VAL A 319 -12.93 5.09 22.06
CA VAL A 319 -12.25 4.07 21.25
C VAL A 319 -13.21 3.61 20.14
N SER A 320 -13.00 4.10 18.92
CA SER A 320 -13.59 3.53 17.71
C SER A 320 -12.79 2.28 17.32
N HIS A 321 -13.48 1.15 17.13
CA HIS A 321 -12.85 -0.06 16.61
C HIS A 321 -12.66 0.13 15.10
N THR A 322 -11.43 0.47 14.71
CA THR A 322 -11.03 0.57 13.30
C THR A 322 -10.23 -0.67 12.94
N MET A 323 -10.40 -1.16 11.72
CA MET A 323 -9.81 -2.41 11.24
C MET A 323 -8.76 -2.16 10.16
N GLU A 324 -7.70 -2.96 10.16
CA GLU A 324 -6.76 -3.05 9.04
C GLU A 324 -7.15 -4.21 8.09
N VAL A 325 -7.34 -3.92 6.81
CA VAL A 325 -7.61 -4.93 5.77
C VAL A 325 -6.41 -4.99 4.83
N SER A 326 -5.83 -6.17 4.70
CA SER A 326 -4.71 -6.43 3.77
C SER A 326 -5.18 -7.18 2.54
N CYS A 327 -4.87 -6.65 1.35
CA CYS A 327 -5.19 -7.22 0.04
C CYS A 327 -3.94 -7.40 -0.83
#